data_AF-A0A538J4U9-F1
#
_entry.id   AF-A0A538J4U9-F1
#
_cell.length_a   1.000
_cell.length_b   1.000
_cell.length_c   1.000
_cell.angle_alpha   90.00
_cell.angle_beta   90.00
_cell.angle_gamma   90.00
#
_symmetry.space_group_name_H-M   'P 1'
#
loop_
_entity.id
_entity.type
_entity.pdbx_description
1 polymer ?
#
loop_
_entity_poly.entity_id
_entity_poly.type
_entity_poly.pdbx_seq_one_letter_code
_entity_poly.pdbx_strand_id
1 'polypeptide(L)'
;MSVSTEIVVAAAGLAAGVAGTAYKSRKALEQDYDIDLRKSRIDVYRTLWKALQPLARYAPPNERLGPDDVRRLGVALRRWYFEGGGLFLSKTARNAYFDLQQALAQTAGKEIDPESVRPLLRQRGSALRSAMAADVATRVAPRLGGRRRTDVDIPDEERKRETADALSSDAKSE
;
A
#
# COMPACT_ATOMS: atom_id res chain seq x y z
N MET A 1 36.64 46.77 20.20
CA MET A 1 35.87 46.00 19.18
C MET A 1 34.83 46.94 18.63
N SER A 2 34.70 47.04 17.30
CA SER A 2 33.86 48.06 16.65
C SER A 2 32.40 47.61 16.65
N VAL A 3 31.48 48.52 16.97
CA VAL A 3 30.00 48.31 17.06
C VAL A 3 29.43 47.57 15.84
N SER A 4 30.07 47.71 14.67
CA SER A 4 29.71 47.03 13.43
C SER A 4 29.75 45.50 13.52
N THR A 5 30.65 44.91 14.31
CA THR A 5 30.78 43.45 14.42
C THR A 5 29.65 42.84 15.25
N GLU A 6 29.18 43.53 16.28
CA GLU A 6 28.10 43.05 17.15
C GLU A 6 26.75 43.04 16.43
N ILE A 7 26.47 44.06 15.61
CA ILE A 7 25.24 44.15 14.82
C ILE A 7 25.16 43.00 13.79
N VAL A 8 26.29 42.65 13.15
CA VAL A 8 26.35 41.56 12.17
C VAL A 8 26.10 40.20 12.83
N VAL A 9 26.68 39.95 14.02
CA VAL A 9 26.46 38.70 14.77
C VAL A 9 25.01 38.60 15.26
N ALA A 10 24.43 39.69 15.76
CA ALA A 10 23.04 39.73 16.20
C ALA A 10 22.07 39.48 15.03
N ALA A 11 22.31 40.11 13.87
CA ALA A 11 21.51 39.90 12.67
C ALA A 11 21.61 38.46 12.14
N ALA A 12 22.82 37.87 12.16
CA ALA A 12 23.03 36.48 11.77
C ALA A 12 22.32 35.50 12.73
N GLY A 13 22.36 35.75 14.04
CA GLY A 13 21.66 34.95 15.05
C GLY A 13 20.14 35.00 14.88
N LEU A 14 19.57 36.17 14.61
CA LEU A 14 18.14 36.34 14.33
C LEU A 14 17.73 35.62 13.04
N ALA A 15 18.50 35.76 11.96
CA ALA A 15 18.23 35.09 10.69
C ALA A 15 18.30 33.56 10.83
N ALA A 16 19.31 33.04 11.53
CA ALA A 16 19.44 31.61 11.82
C ALA A 16 18.28 31.09 12.70
N GLY A 17 17.84 31.86 13.69
CA GLY A 17 16.70 31.52 14.55
C GLY A 17 15.38 31.42 13.77
N VAL A 18 15.09 32.38 12.88
CA VAL A 18 13.89 32.38 12.03
C VAL A 18 13.94 31.21 11.05
N ALA A 19 15.06 30.99 10.37
CA ALA A 19 15.22 29.87 9.43
C ALA A 19 15.08 28.51 10.14
N GLY A 20 15.67 28.35 11.32
CA GLY A 20 15.55 27.15 12.13
C GLY A 20 14.11 26.87 12.58
N THR A 21 13.36 27.92 12.94
CA THR A 21 11.94 27.79 13.33
C THR A 21 11.09 27.39 12.13
N ALA A 22 11.25 28.05 10.98
CA ALA A 22 10.53 27.71 9.76
C ALA A 22 10.79 26.26 9.30
N TYR A 23 12.03 25.79 9.39
CA TYR A 23 12.40 24.41 9.10
C TYR A 23 11.72 23.43 10.06
N LYS A 24 11.77 23.69 11.37
CA LYS A 24 11.10 22.86 12.40
C LYS A 24 9.58 22.81 12.19
N SER A 25 8.94 23.94 11.91
CA SER A 25 7.49 23.99 11.64
C SER A 25 7.09 23.17 10.42
N ARG A 26 7.87 23.24 9.32
CA ARG A 26 7.63 22.39 8.13
C ARG A 26 7.77 20.91 8.45
N LYS A 27 8.80 20.55 9.22
CA LYS A 27 9.02 19.15 9.63
C LYS A 27 7.92 18.63 10.54
N ALA A 28 7.41 19.46 11.45
CA ALA A 28 6.27 19.11 12.29
C ALA A 28 5.01 18.85 11.44
N LEU A 29 4.70 19.73 10.47
CA LEU A 29 3.56 19.54 9.57
C LEU A 29 3.67 18.26 8.72
N GLU A 30 4.85 17.97 8.17
CA GLU A 30 5.11 16.72 7.46
C GLU A 30 4.88 15.50 8.36
N GLN A 31 5.35 15.57 9.61
CA GLN A 31 5.18 14.51 10.59
C GLN A 31 3.72 14.30 11.00
N ASP A 32 2.98 15.38 11.27
CA ASP A 32 1.58 15.33 11.66
C ASP A 32 0.72 14.76 10.52
N TYR A 33 0.97 15.21 9.28
CA TYR A 33 0.34 14.65 8.08
C TYR A 33 0.58 13.13 7.96
N ASP A 34 1.83 12.69 8.12
CA ASP A 34 2.18 11.27 8.05
C ASP A 34 1.51 10.44 9.15
N ILE A 35 1.40 11.01 10.37
CA ILE A 35 0.71 10.37 11.51
C ILE A 35 -0.77 10.23 11.20
N ASP A 36 -1.43 11.29 10.76
CA ASP A 36 -2.87 11.30 10.52
C ASP A 36 -3.27 10.43 9.32
N LEU A 37 -2.47 10.44 8.25
CA LEU A 37 -2.63 9.53 7.13
C LEU A 37 -2.48 8.07 7.57
N ARG A 38 -1.47 7.76 8.41
CA ARG A 38 -1.27 6.41 8.93
C ARG A 38 -2.43 5.94 9.79
N LYS A 39 -2.90 6.78 10.71
CA LYS A 39 -4.07 6.47 11.57
C LYS A 39 -5.30 6.16 10.70
N SER A 40 -5.59 7.05 9.74
CA SER A 40 -6.73 6.87 8.83
C SER A 40 -6.61 5.59 8.01
N ARG A 41 -5.41 5.27 7.50
CA ARG A 41 -5.13 4.00 6.81
C ARG A 41 -5.36 2.79 7.70
N ILE A 42 -4.94 2.81 8.97
CA ILE A 42 -5.15 1.67 9.89
C ILE A 42 -6.64 1.36 10.03
N ASP A 43 -7.47 2.38 10.22
CA ASP A 43 -8.91 2.19 10.40
C ASP A 43 -9.58 1.67 9.13
N VAL A 44 -9.24 2.24 7.98
CA VAL A 44 -9.78 1.84 6.68
C VAL A 44 -9.30 0.44 6.26
N TYR A 45 -8.02 0.14 6.46
CA TYR A 45 -7.42 -1.15 6.10
C TYR A 45 -7.90 -2.28 7.00
N ARG A 46 -8.34 -2.01 8.24
CA ARG A 46 -8.95 -3.03 9.10
C ARG A 46 -10.16 -3.68 8.44
N THR A 47 -10.99 -2.88 7.75
CA THR A 47 -12.18 -3.38 7.04
C THR A 47 -11.77 -4.22 5.83
N LEU A 48 -10.84 -3.74 5.00
CA LEU A 48 -10.33 -4.49 3.86
C LEU A 48 -9.65 -5.80 4.29
N TRP A 49 -8.85 -5.76 5.36
CA TRP A 49 -8.14 -6.93 5.89
C TRP A 49 -9.10 -8.05 6.27
N LYS A 50 -10.22 -7.72 6.94
CA LYS A 50 -11.27 -8.67 7.29
C LYS A 50 -11.92 -9.27 6.03
N ALA A 51 -12.20 -8.45 5.02
CA ALA A 51 -12.78 -8.92 3.76
C ALA A 51 -11.88 -9.93 3.02
N LEU A 52 -10.56 -9.89 3.25
CA LEU A 52 -9.59 -10.82 2.64
C LEU A 52 -9.47 -12.17 3.37
N GLN A 53 -10.21 -12.39 4.47
CA GLN A 53 -10.18 -13.66 5.22
C GLN A 53 -10.41 -14.91 4.35
N PRO A 54 -11.31 -14.94 3.35
CA PRO A 54 -11.48 -16.12 2.49
C PRO A 54 -10.21 -16.55 1.74
N LEU A 55 -9.26 -15.62 1.55
CA LEU A 55 -7.97 -15.86 0.89
C LEU A 55 -6.86 -16.22 1.89
N ALA A 56 -7.21 -16.63 3.12
CA ALA A 56 -6.24 -17.11 4.08
C ALA A 56 -5.50 -18.36 3.57
N ARG A 57 -4.18 -18.40 3.82
CA ARG A 57 -3.34 -19.53 3.46
C ARG A 57 -3.60 -20.74 4.35
N TYR A 58 -3.73 -20.49 5.66
CA TYR A 58 -3.94 -21.51 6.69
C TYR A 58 -5.36 -21.40 7.23
N ALA A 59 -6.05 -22.54 7.36
CA ALA A 59 -7.41 -22.65 7.89
C ALA A 59 -8.39 -21.59 7.31
N PRO A 60 -8.57 -21.55 5.96
CA PRO A 60 -9.58 -20.68 5.38
C PRO A 60 -10.98 -21.07 5.90
N PRO A 61 -11.91 -20.11 6.04
CA PRO A 61 -13.26 -20.39 6.56
C PRO A 61 -14.02 -21.39 5.69
N ASN A 62 -13.75 -21.39 4.38
CA ASN A 62 -14.26 -22.37 3.44
C ASN A 62 -13.08 -23.19 2.92
N GLU A 63 -13.17 -24.53 2.99
CA GLU A 63 -12.15 -25.42 2.44
C GLU A 63 -11.98 -25.21 0.93
N ARG A 64 -13.10 -24.96 0.24
CA ARG A 64 -13.19 -24.67 -1.20
C ARG A 64 -13.72 -23.26 -1.42
N LEU A 65 -13.02 -22.47 -2.24
CA LEU A 65 -13.47 -21.15 -2.66
C LEU A 65 -14.26 -21.30 -3.96
N GLY A 66 -15.59 -21.34 -3.88
CA GLY A 66 -16.43 -21.56 -5.06
C GLY A 66 -16.52 -20.33 -5.98
N PRO A 67 -17.00 -20.49 -7.22
CA PRO A 67 -17.21 -19.37 -8.15
C PRO A 67 -18.08 -18.25 -7.56
N ASP A 68 -19.09 -18.61 -6.77
CA ASP A 68 -19.94 -17.65 -6.07
C ASP A 68 -19.20 -16.91 -4.95
N ASP A 69 -18.28 -17.57 -4.23
CA ASP A 69 -17.44 -16.90 -3.23
C ASP A 69 -16.52 -15.87 -3.88
N VAL A 70 -15.89 -16.24 -5.00
CA VAL A 70 -15.03 -15.36 -5.79
C VAL A 70 -15.81 -14.12 -6.25
N ARG A 71 -17.00 -14.32 -6.81
CA ARG A 71 -17.89 -13.23 -7.24
C ARG A 71 -18.30 -12.33 -6.07
N ARG A 72 -18.74 -12.92 -4.95
CA ARG A 72 -19.11 -12.17 -3.74
C ARG A 72 -17.94 -11.35 -3.22
N LEU A 73 -16.74 -11.93 -3.17
CA LEU A 73 -15.53 -11.25 -2.74
C LEU A 73 -15.19 -10.08 -3.66
N GLY A 74 -15.19 -10.27 -4.98
CA GLY A 74 -14.94 -9.19 -5.94
C GLY A 74 -15.89 -8.02 -5.78
N VAL A 75 -17.19 -8.29 -5.61
CA VAL A 75 -18.21 -7.27 -5.35
C VAL A 75 -17.98 -6.55 -4.03
N ALA A 76 -17.70 -7.29 -2.95
CA ALA A 76 -17.45 -6.71 -1.63
C ALA A 76 -16.21 -5.79 -1.63
N LEU A 77 -15.12 -6.21 -2.27
CA LEU A 77 -13.90 -5.42 -2.42
C LEU A 77 -14.14 -4.16 -3.26
N ARG A 78 -14.91 -4.28 -4.35
CA ARG A 78 -15.27 -3.14 -5.20
C ARG A 78 -16.11 -2.13 -4.43
N ARG A 79 -17.10 -2.60 -3.68
CA ARG A 79 -17.95 -1.76 -2.83
C ARG A 79 -17.09 -0.99 -1.81
N TRP A 80 -16.23 -1.70 -1.09
CA TRP A 80 -15.30 -1.08 -0.13
C TRP A 80 -14.44 0.02 -0.77
N TYR A 81 -13.95 -0.20 -2.00
CA TYR A 81 -13.13 0.78 -2.71
C TYR A 81 -13.87 2.11 -2.93
N PHE A 82 -15.12 2.04 -3.37
CA PHE A 82 -15.94 3.23 -3.66
C PHE A 82 -16.62 3.84 -2.43
N GLU A 83 -16.79 3.09 -1.34
CA GLU A 83 -17.30 3.61 -0.04
C GLU A 83 -16.25 4.44 0.73
N GLY A 84 -15.12 4.75 0.11
CA GLY A 84 -14.06 5.60 0.67
C GLY A 84 -12.74 4.86 0.91
N GLY A 85 -12.72 3.53 0.81
CA GLY A 85 -11.51 2.73 1.01
C GLY A 85 -10.38 3.05 0.01
N GLY A 86 -10.74 3.27 -1.25
CA GLY A 86 -9.79 3.52 -2.35
C GLY A 86 -8.99 4.82 -2.20
N LEU A 87 -9.49 5.78 -1.41
CA LEU A 87 -8.83 7.07 -1.15
C LEU A 87 -7.55 6.91 -0.33
N PHE A 88 -7.50 5.90 0.53
CA PHE A 88 -6.39 5.71 1.48
C PHE A 88 -5.29 4.78 0.96
N LEU A 89 -5.52 4.10 -0.17
CA LEU A 89 -4.54 3.23 -0.78
C LEU A 89 -3.31 4.02 -1.24
N SER A 90 -2.11 3.61 -0.79
CA SER A 90 -0.88 4.03 -1.45
C SER A 90 -0.83 3.50 -2.88
N LYS A 91 0.09 4.01 -3.70
CA LYS A 91 0.30 3.51 -5.06
C LYS A 91 0.55 1.99 -5.07
N THR A 92 1.44 1.51 -4.21
CA THR A 92 1.76 0.08 -4.10
C THR A 92 0.56 -0.77 -3.68
N ALA A 93 -0.19 -0.32 -2.65
CA ALA A 93 -1.39 -1.04 -2.20
C ALA A 93 -2.51 -1.01 -3.25
N ARG A 94 -2.65 0.10 -3.99
CA ARG A 94 -3.60 0.24 -5.09
C ARG A 94 -3.30 -0.72 -6.23
N ASN A 95 -2.04 -0.88 -6.61
CA ASN A 95 -1.65 -1.82 -7.65
C ASN A 95 -1.97 -3.26 -7.23
N ALA A 96 -1.56 -3.67 -6.02
CA ALA A 96 -1.88 -4.99 -5.50
C ALA A 96 -3.40 -5.25 -5.37
N TYR A 97 -4.18 -4.20 -5.09
CA TYR A 97 -5.64 -4.28 -5.07
C TYR A 97 -6.21 -4.55 -6.47
N PHE A 98 -5.75 -3.84 -7.50
CA PHE A 98 -6.23 -4.03 -8.86
C PHE A 98 -5.78 -5.37 -9.46
N ASP A 99 -4.58 -5.84 -9.15
CA ASP A 99 -4.13 -7.18 -9.51
C ASP A 99 -5.07 -8.26 -8.94
N LEU A 100 -5.47 -8.11 -7.68
CA LEU A 100 -6.42 -9.03 -7.04
C LEU A 100 -7.81 -8.93 -7.69
N GLN A 101 -8.32 -7.72 -7.94
CA GLN A 101 -9.61 -7.53 -8.61
C GLN A 101 -9.63 -8.13 -10.01
N GLN A 102 -8.55 -7.96 -10.78
CA GLN A 102 -8.42 -8.55 -12.10
C GLN A 102 -8.44 -10.08 -12.02
N ALA A 103 -7.69 -10.67 -11.09
CA ALA A 103 -7.70 -12.13 -10.89
C ALA A 103 -9.09 -12.65 -10.47
N LEU A 104 -9.81 -11.94 -9.59
CA LEU A 104 -11.19 -12.28 -9.22
C LEU A 104 -12.16 -12.18 -10.41
N ALA A 105 -12.03 -11.15 -11.24
CA ALA A 105 -12.87 -10.96 -12.41
C ALA A 105 -12.63 -12.03 -13.50
N GLN A 106 -11.37 -12.42 -13.72
CA GLN A 106 -11.00 -13.44 -14.71
C GLN A 106 -11.43 -14.86 -14.32
N THR A 107 -11.67 -15.08 -13.02
CA THR A 107 -12.01 -16.38 -12.45
C THR A 107 -13.50 -16.50 -12.14
N ALA A 108 -14.20 -15.37 -11.97
CA ALA A 108 -15.64 -15.34 -11.86
C ALA A 108 -16.31 -15.75 -13.19
N GLY A 109 -17.10 -16.83 -13.17
CA GLY A 109 -17.98 -17.22 -14.28
C GLY A 109 -17.39 -18.16 -15.33
N LYS A 110 -16.16 -18.65 -15.14
CA LYS A 110 -15.63 -19.76 -15.94
C LYS A 110 -15.79 -21.07 -15.18
N GLU A 111 -16.03 -22.17 -15.88
CA GLU A 111 -15.79 -23.53 -15.36
C GLU A 111 -14.29 -23.74 -15.22
N ILE A 112 -13.68 -23.06 -14.24
CA ILE A 112 -12.30 -23.33 -13.85
C ILE A 112 -12.36 -24.13 -12.56
N ASP A 113 -11.53 -25.18 -12.49
CA ASP A 113 -11.31 -25.93 -11.26
C ASP A 113 -10.91 -24.97 -10.12
N PRO A 114 -11.72 -24.85 -9.05
CA PRO A 114 -11.43 -23.98 -7.92
C PRO A 114 -10.06 -24.22 -7.28
N GLU A 115 -9.54 -25.45 -7.31
CA GLU A 115 -8.23 -25.75 -6.73
C GLU A 115 -7.08 -25.17 -7.57
N SER A 116 -7.23 -25.07 -8.90
CA SER A 116 -6.23 -24.46 -9.77
C SER A 116 -6.09 -22.93 -9.56
N VAL A 117 -7.20 -22.25 -9.26
CA VAL A 117 -7.25 -20.76 -9.14
C VAL A 117 -6.85 -20.27 -7.75
N ARG A 118 -7.07 -21.10 -6.74
CA ARG A 118 -6.89 -20.75 -5.33
C ARG A 118 -5.46 -20.29 -4.99
N PRO A 119 -4.37 -20.90 -5.49
CA PRO A 119 -3.02 -20.40 -5.27
C PRO A 119 -2.82 -18.96 -5.75
N LEU A 120 -3.31 -18.62 -6.95
CA LEU A 120 -3.22 -17.28 -7.54
C LEU A 120 -3.95 -16.25 -6.68
N LEU A 121 -5.22 -16.51 -6.33
CA LEU A 121 -6.01 -15.57 -5.51
C LEU A 121 -5.39 -15.38 -4.13
N ARG A 122 -4.86 -16.45 -3.52
CA ARG A 122 -4.13 -16.37 -2.24
C ARG A 122 -2.87 -15.54 -2.36
N GLN A 123 -2.10 -15.72 -3.43
CA GLN A 123 -0.87 -14.96 -3.68
C GLN A 123 -1.20 -13.46 -3.81
N ARG A 124 -2.19 -13.10 -4.64
CA ARG A 124 -2.62 -11.71 -4.82
C ARG A 124 -3.20 -11.10 -3.53
N GLY A 125 -4.02 -11.86 -2.79
CA GLY A 125 -4.51 -11.43 -1.47
C GLY A 125 -3.39 -11.25 -0.43
N SER A 126 -2.34 -12.06 -0.48
CA SER A 126 -1.15 -11.91 0.37
C SER A 126 -0.31 -10.70 -0.01
N ALA A 127 -0.15 -10.42 -1.30
CA ALA A 127 0.53 -9.22 -1.79
C ALA A 127 -0.18 -7.95 -1.32
N LEU A 128 -1.51 -7.90 -1.45
CA LEU A 128 -2.32 -6.78 -0.94
C LEU A 128 -2.17 -6.58 0.57
N ARG A 129 -2.25 -7.66 1.36
CA ARG A 129 -2.01 -7.60 2.82
C ARG A 129 -0.61 -7.08 3.17
N SER A 130 0.39 -7.45 2.38
CA SER A 130 1.77 -7.03 2.60
C SER A 130 1.98 -5.54 2.26
N ALA A 131 1.39 -5.07 1.15
CA ALA A 131 1.40 -3.66 0.78
C ALA A 131 0.67 -2.79 1.81
N MET A 132 -0.50 -3.21 2.29
CA MET A 132 -1.21 -2.51 3.37
C MET A 132 -0.38 -2.42 4.65
N ALA A 133 0.27 -3.52 5.07
CA ALA A 133 1.12 -3.53 6.25
C ALA A 133 2.35 -2.61 6.11
N ALA A 134 2.90 -2.50 4.90
CA ALA A 134 4.02 -1.60 4.60
C ALA A 134 3.62 -0.12 4.71
N ASP A 135 2.43 0.25 4.24
CA ASP A 135 1.91 1.62 4.34
C ASP A 135 1.78 2.11 5.78
N VAL A 136 1.31 1.23 6.66
CA VAL A 136 1.11 1.53 8.09
C VAL A 136 2.32 1.21 8.96
N ALA A 137 3.41 0.74 8.33
CA ALA A 137 4.69 0.44 8.98
C ALA A 137 4.59 -0.52 10.19
N THR A 138 3.60 -1.43 10.23
CA THR A 138 3.39 -2.33 11.39
C THR A 138 4.53 -3.32 11.60
N ARG A 139 5.43 -3.49 10.62
CA ARG A 139 6.59 -4.40 10.66
C ARG A 139 7.93 -3.66 10.62
N VAL A 140 7.92 -2.34 10.74
CA VAL A 140 9.15 -1.53 10.74
C VAL A 140 9.37 -1.02 12.15
N ALA A 141 10.51 -1.36 12.76
CA ALA A 141 10.90 -0.81 14.06
C ALA A 141 10.88 0.73 14.00
N PRO A 142 10.53 1.43 15.10
CA PRO A 142 10.61 2.89 15.17
C PRO A 142 12.04 3.33 14.81
N ARG A 143 12.21 3.97 13.65
CA ARG A 143 13.53 4.45 13.21
C ARG A 143 13.71 5.88 13.69
N LEU A 144 14.66 6.09 14.59
CA LEU A 144 15.16 7.41 14.97
C LEU A 144 16.09 7.92 13.85
N GLY A 145 15.55 8.32 12.69
CA GLY A 145 16.29 9.05 11.65
C GLY A 145 16.01 8.66 10.19
N GLY A 146 15.72 9.68 9.35
CA GLY A 146 15.99 9.72 7.90
C GLY A 146 15.01 9.04 6.92
N ARG A 147 14.65 9.77 5.85
CA ARG A 147 13.68 9.49 4.75
C ARG A 147 13.70 8.06 4.16
N ARG A 148 12.50 7.57 3.74
CA ARG A 148 12.32 6.35 2.93
C ARG A 148 12.91 6.52 1.52
N ARG A 149 13.64 5.49 1.06
CA ARG A 149 14.29 5.41 -0.27
C ARG A 149 13.44 4.66 -1.32
N THR A 150 12.21 4.27 -1.00
CA THR A 150 11.43 3.28 -1.76
C THR A 150 10.26 3.85 -2.56
N ASP A 151 10.15 5.16 -2.72
CA ASP A 151 9.22 5.75 -3.71
C ASP A 151 9.82 5.71 -5.13
N VAL A 152 10.43 4.60 -5.51
CA VAL A 152 10.85 4.39 -6.90
C VAL A 152 9.59 3.97 -7.67
N ASP A 153 9.03 4.96 -8.37
CA ASP A 153 7.89 4.76 -9.26
C ASP A 153 8.30 3.89 -10.45
N ILE A 154 8.09 2.57 -10.35
CA ILE A 154 8.15 1.68 -11.52
C ILE A 154 6.95 2.04 -12.42
N PRO A 155 7.17 2.42 -13.71
CA PRO A 155 6.11 2.74 -14.66
C PRO A 155 5.14 1.57 -14.86
N ASP A 156 3.86 1.86 -15.08
CA ASP A 156 2.81 0.82 -15.24
C ASP A 156 3.09 -0.14 -16.40
N GLU A 157 3.74 0.33 -17.46
CA GLU A 157 4.09 -0.48 -18.63
C GLU A 157 5.12 -1.56 -18.32
N GLU A 158 6.06 -1.29 -17.41
CA GLU A 158 7.08 -2.25 -16.99
C GLU A 158 6.46 -3.39 -16.18
N ARG A 159 5.50 -3.08 -15.29
CA ARG A 159 4.73 -4.09 -14.54
C ARG A 159 3.85 -4.96 -15.42
N LYS A 160 3.16 -4.36 -16.40
CA LYS A 160 2.32 -5.13 -17.35
C LYS A 160 3.18 -6.11 -18.14
N ARG A 161 4.39 -5.69 -18.53
CA ARG A 161 5.36 -6.52 -19.23
C ARG A 161 5.86 -7.68 -18.37
N GLU A 162 6.29 -7.41 -17.14
CA GLU A 162 6.69 -8.47 -16.19
C GLU A 162 5.58 -9.49 -15.93
N THR A 163 4.33 -9.02 -15.82
CA THR A 163 3.16 -9.90 -15.61
C THR A 163 2.87 -10.75 -16.86
N ALA A 164 2.96 -10.16 -18.04
CA ALA A 164 2.79 -10.89 -19.30
C ALA A 164 3.92 -11.92 -19.51
N ASP A 165 5.15 -11.57 -19.19
CA ASP A 165 6.31 -12.44 -19.32
C ASP A 165 6.20 -13.64 -18.37
N ALA A 166 5.81 -13.42 -17.10
CA ALA A 166 5.57 -14.49 -16.12
C ALA A 166 4.44 -15.45 -16.54
N LEU A 167 3.35 -14.91 -17.13
CA LEU A 167 2.26 -15.75 -17.65
C LEU A 167 2.68 -16.54 -18.90
N SER A 168 3.66 -16.04 -19.66
CA SER A 168 4.15 -16.70 -20.88
C SER A 168 5.23 -17.76 -20.62
N SER A 169 5.99 -17.64 -19.53
CA SER A 169 7.02 -18.61 -19.15
C SER A 169 6.42 -19.90 -18.60
N ASP A 170 5.29 -19.80 -17.88
CA ASP A 170 4.58 -20.96 -17.35
C ASP A 170 3.89 -21.76 -18.47
N ALA A 171 3.45 -21.10 -19.55
CA ALA A 171 2.84 -21.74 -20.71
C ALA A 171 3.83 -22.46 -21.65
N LYS A 172 5.13 -22.30 -21.44
CA LYS A 172 6.20 -22.98 -22.23
C LYS A 172 6.88 -24.12 -21.48
N SER A 173 6.42 -24.40 -20.25
CA SER A 173 6.96 -25.46 -19.38
C SER A 173 6.08 -26.73 -19.36
N GLU A 174 5.05 -26.77 -20.21
CA GLU A 174 4.24 -27.96 -20.55
C GLU A 174 4.52 -28.40 -21.99
#